data_AF-A0A8H5SNU7-F1
#
_entry.id   AF-A0A8H5SNU7-F1
#
_cell.length_a   1.000
_cell.length_b   1.000
_cell.length_c   1.000
_cell.angle_alpha   90.00
_cell.angle_beta   90.00
_cell.angle_gamma   90.00
#
_symmetry.space_group_name_H-M   'P 1'
#
loop_
_entity.id
_entity.type
_entity.pdbx_description
1 polymer ?
#
loop_
_entity_poly.entity_id
_entity_poly.type
_entity_poly.pdbx_seq_one_letter_code
_entity_poly.pdbx_strand_id
1 'polypeptide(L)'
;MLPTTIRTLPKAEDYTPLAEYQSTTPESFVNGKPVLHYHLEGAKAWIPKAQCGSLALFPADSSDKPSAPEGDSINGDVEELVEQAVDVFVNSEALTIFSPKVEAGVSIPYPSISIHAIKQLGPETDAPRTQAVWMQLEFSDGGAEDDDFRTIDLTIIPPKSDSESSVAKQLYDAMANCSDLHPDPNDGEEDEDEYDRIVFEGSEEHQAIEGFTGVLRGASNGGLPPPMPGSGGWITADNVNEYFDEDGNWIGPGAEGQEEELGEGAGRVRDRDEAEGADAAETSVADDPENKRPRVE
;
A
#
# COMPACT_ATOMS: atom_id res chain seq x y z
N MET A 1 18.34 3.72 -0.50
CA MET A 1 19.23 2.56 -0.79
C MET A 1 19.80 2.67 -2.21
N LEU A 2 20.94 2.04 -2.52
CA LEU A 2 21.53 2.13 -3.87
C LEU A 2 21.06 0.99 -4.78
N PRO A 3 20.80 1.26 -6.07
CA PRO A 3 20.44 0.24 -7.04
C PRO A 3 21.66 -0.62 -7.39
N THR A 4 21.44 -1.90 -7.65
CA THR A 4 22.50 -2.85 -8.03
C THR A 4 22.51 -3.04 -9.55
N THR A 5 23.68 -2.90 -10.17
CA THR A 5 23.83 -3.19 -11.61
C THR A 5 23.97 -4.69 -11.84
N ILE A 6 23.19 -5.24 -12.75
CA ILE A 6 23.28 -6.64 -13.19
C ILE A 6 23.77 -6.72 -14.64
N ARG A 7 24.51 -7.79 -14.96
CA ARG A 7 25.12 -8.04 -16.29
C ARG A 7 24.65 -9.34 -16.92
N THR A 8 23.77 -10.05 -16.24
CA THR A 8 23.20 -11.33 -16.66
C THR A 8 21.69 -11.24 -16.57
N LEU A 9 21.01 -11.67 -17.62
CA LEU A 9 19.55 -11.75 -17.63
C LEU A 9 19.10 -12.72 -16.51
N PRO A 10 18.23 -12.29 -15.59
CA PRO A 10 17.64 -13.17 -14.60
C PRO A 10 16.86 -14.30 -15.26
N LYS A 11 16.94 -15.51 -14.71
CA LYS A 11 16.17 -16.65 -15.22
C LYS A 11 14.96 -16.88 -14.33
N ALA A 12 13.88 -17.41 -14.90
CA ALA A 12 12.71 -17.82 -14.12
C ALA A 12 13.06 -18.84 -13.00
N GLU A 13 14.10 -19.65 -13.19
CA GLU A 13 14.58 -20.63 -12.20
C GLU A 13 15.22 -20.01 -10.95
N ASP A 14 15.59 -18.73 -11.02
CA ASP A 14 16.16 -17.99 -9.90
C ASP A 14 15.08 -17.60 -8.87
N TYR A 15 13.79 -17.73 -9.24
CA TYR A 15 12.65 -17.31 -8.44
C TYR A 15 11.68 -18.45 -8.12
N THR A 16 10.88 -18.25 -7.07
CA THR A 16 9.70 -19.08 -6.78
C THR A 16 8.46 -18.43 -7.41
N PRO A 17 7.68 -19.11 -8.27
CA PRO A 17 6.46 -18.54 -8.81
C PRO A 17 5.44 -18.17 -7.72
N LEU A 18 4.76 -17.03 -7.85
CA LEU A 18 3.76 -16.57 -6.86
C LEU A 18 2.67 -17.62 -6.57
N ALA A 19 2.17 -18.30 -7.60
CA ALA A 19 1.14 -19.33 -7.43
C ALA A 19 1.63 -20.52 -6.60
N GLU A 20 2.90 -20.90 -6.76
CA GLU A 20 3.51 -21.97 -5.97
C GLU A 20 3.67 -21.54 -4.51
N TYR A 21 4.21 -20.33 -4.30
CA TYR A 21 4.38 -19.74 -2.97
C TYR A 21 3.05 -19.60 -2.21
N GLN A 22 1.97 -19.18 -2.87
CA GLN A 22 0.65 -19.05 -2.25
C GLN A 22 -0.02 -20.39 -1.95
N SER A 23 0.38 -21.47 -2.62
CA SER A 23 -0.19 -22.81 -2.44
C SER A 23 0.51 -23.64 -1.36
N THR A 24 1.69 -23.22 -0.91
CA THR A 24 2.55 -23.99 -0.01
C THR A 24 2.98 -23.11 1.16
N THR A 25 2.80 -23.59 2.39
CA THR A 25 3.41 -22.92 3.56
C THR A 25 4.92 -23.17 3.52
N PRO A 26 5.77 -22.13 3.39
CA PRO A 26 7.21 -22.34 3.37
C PRO A 26 7.70 -22.96 4.69
N GLU A 27 8.69 -23.87 4.61
CA GLU A 27 9.34 -24.40 5.82
C GLU A 27 10.11 -23.31 6.58
N SER A 28 10.55 -22.25 5.88
CA SER A 28 11.20 -21.07 6.47
C SER A 28 10.92 -19.83 5.62
N PHE A 29 10.68 -18.70 6.29
CA PHE A 29 10.45 -17.39 5.67
C PHE A 29 11.73 -16.55 5.50
N VAL A 30 12.89 -17.04 5.97
CA VAL A 30 14.08 -16.19 6.18
C VAL A 30 15.20 -16.47 5.16
N ASN A 31 15.15 -17.56 4.39
CA ASN A 31 16.22 -17.96 3.45
C ASN A 31 15.67 -18.62 2.16
N GLY A 32 14.47 -18.21 1.74
CA GLY A 32 13.85 -18.70 0.50
C GLY A 32 14.40 -18.01 -0.75
N LYS A 33 14.18 -18.61 -1.93
CA LYS A 33 14.36 -17.87 -3.19
C LYS A 33 13.33 -16.73 -3.26
N PRO A 34 13.68 -15.57 -3.85
CA PRO A 34 12.73 -14.49 -4.04
C PRO A 34 11.50 -14.97 -4.81
N VAL A 35 10.33 -14.49 -4.43
CA VAL A 35 9.07 -14.82 -5.08
C VAL A 35 8.89 -13.93 -6.30
N LEU A 36 8.61 -14.52 -7.46
CA LEU A 36 8.32 -13.77 -8.68
C LEU A 36 6.81 -13.47 -8.72
N HIS A 37 6.47 -12.20 -8.52
CA HIS A 37 5.09 -11.71 -8.58
C HIS A 37 4.65 -11.49 -10.02
N TYR A 38 5.54 -10.95 -10.86
CA TYR A 38 5.23 -10.66 -12.25
C TYR A 38 6.48 -10.65 -13.14
N HIS A 39 6.34 -11.12 -14.37
CA HIS A 39 7.39 -11.06 -15.39
C HIS A 39 6.81 -10.50 -16.68
N LEU A 40 7.42 -9.43 -17.17
CA LEU A 40 7.03 -8.71 -18.37
C LEU A 40 8.17 -8.75 -19.38
N GLU A 41 8.00 -9.50 -20.45
CA GLU A 41 8.97 -9.61 -21.54
C GLU A 41 8.67 -8.60 -22.66
N GLY A 42 9.72 -8.04 -23.26
CA GLY A 42 9.59 -7.19 -24.47
C GLY A 42 8.93 -5.83 -24.23
N ALA A 43 9.02 -5.30 -23.02
CA ALA A 43 8.56 -3.95 -22.71
C ALA A 43 9.50 -2.88 -23.29
N LYS A 44 9.04 -1.63 -23.34
CA LYS A 44 9.87 -0.46 -23.62
C LYS A 44 10.04 0.35 -22.34
N ALA A 45 11.25 0.81 -22.05
CA ALA A 45 11.54 1.73 -20.98
C ALA A 45 11.92 3.10 -21.57
N TRP A 46 11.36 4.17 -21.02
CA TRP A 46 11.73 5.55 -21.36
C TRP A 46 12.30 6.29 -20.16
N ILE A 47 13.33 7.09 -20.42
CA ILE A 47 13.95 8.00 -19.46
C ILE A 47 14.18 9.37 -20.11
N PRO A 48 14.13 10.50 -19.37
CA PRO A 48 14.65 11.77 -19.86
C PRO A 48 16.12 11.67 -20.27
N LYS A 49 16.48 12.24 -21.42
CA LYS A 49 17.86 12.24 -21.93
C LYS A 49 18.84 12.91 -20.98
N ALA A 50 18.40 13.91 -20.24
CA ALA A 50 19.18 14.56 -19.20
C ALA A 50 19.62 13.59 -18.07
N GLN A 51 18.89 12.49 -17.90
CA GLN A 51 19.13 11.47 -16.88
C GLN A 51 19.82 10.21 -17.44
N CYS A 52 20.20 10.19 -18.73
CA CYS A 52 21.04 9.12 -19.27
C CYS A 52 22.40 9.08 -18.56
N GLY A 53 22.89 7.87 -18.27
CA GLY A 53 24.08 7.63 -17.45
C GLY A 53 23.79 7.45 -15.96
N SER A 54 22.59 7.81 -15.48
CA SER A 54 22.20 7.59 -14.08
C SER A 54 21.87 6.12 -13.78
N LEU A 55 21.36 5.38 -14.76
CA LEU A 55 21.09 3.96 -14.68
C LEU A 55 21.96 3.20 -15.68
N ALA A 56 22.52 2.05 -15.29
CA ALA A 56 23.32 1.21 -16.17
C ALA A 56 22.55 0.71 -17.42
N LEU A 57 21.21 0.73 -17.34
CA LEU A 57 20.28 0.40 -18.42
C LEU A 57 20.30 1.43 -19.57
N PHE A 58 20.65 2.69 -19.26
CA PHE A 58 20.70 3.81 -20.20
C PHE A 58 22.09 4.45 -20.17
N PRO A 59 23.06 3.92 -20.95
CA PRO A 59 24.36 4.57 -21.14
C PRO A 59 24.24 6.04 -21.55
N ALA A 60 25.21 6.87 -21.18
CA ALA A 60 25.18 8.32 -21.45
C ALA A 60 25.14 8.68 -22.95
N ASP A 61 25.54 7.76 -23.82
CA ASP A 61 25.52 7.88 -25.28
C ASP A 61 24.21 7.36 -25.92
N SER A 62 23.24 6.92 -25.10
CA SER A 62 21.95 6.43 -25.60
C SER A 62 21.14 7.56 -26.25
N SER A 63 20.64 7.29 -27.46
CA SER A 63 19.90 8.28 -28.24
C SER A 63 18.74 7.68 -29.05
N ASP A 64 18.33 6.46 -28.72
CA ASP A 64 17.18 5.83 -29.35
C ASP A 64 15.92 6.60 -28.98
N LYS A 65 15.18 7.08 -29.99
CA LYS A 65 13.99 7.88 -29.75
C LYS A 65 12.77 6.99 -29.46
N PRO A 66 11.81 7.49 -28.65
CA PRO A 66 10.51 6.87 -28.48
C PRO A 66 9.89 6.44 -29.80
N SER A 67 9.53 5.16 -29.91
CA SER A 67 8.94 4.59 -31.12
C SER A 67 7.43 4.78 -31.17
N ALA A 68 6.89 4.90 -32.38
CA ALA A 68 5.45 5.02 -32.62
C ALA A 68 4.69 3.76 -32.15
N PRO A 69 3.40 3.90 -31.76
CA PRO A 69 2.59 5.12 -31.71
C PRO A 69 2.73 5.91 -30.40
N GLU A 70 3.33 5.31 -29.37
CA GLU A 70 3.44 5.97 -28.07
C GLU A 70 4.33 7.22 -28.17
N GLY A 71 5.44 7.11 -28.90
CA GLY A 71 6.36 8.23 -29.16
C GLY A 71 5.75 9.39 -29.96
N ASP A 72 4.72 9.13 -30.78
CA ASP A 72 4.03 10.16 -31.57
C ASP A 72 3.18 11.09 -30.69
N SER A 73 2.89 10.66 -29.45
CA SER A 73 2.07 11.41 -28.48
C SER A 73 2.89 12.43 -27.69
N ILE A 74 4.21 12.40 -27.83
CA ILE A 74 5.12 13.32 -27.16
C ILE A 74 5.11 14.63 -27.98
N ASN A 75 4.32 15.61 -27.53
CA ASN A 75 4.33 16.95 -28.11
C ASN A 75 5.75 17.50 -28.07
N GLY A 76 6.24 18.06 -29.19
CA GLY A 76 7.64 18.42 -29.43
C GLY A 76 8.26 19.52 -28.55
N ASP A 77 7.66 19.83 -27.40
CA ASP A 77 8.17 20.74 -26.36
C ASP A 77 8.42 20.03 -25.01
N VAL A 78 8.15 18.72 -24.93
CA VAL A 78 8.46 17.89 -23.76
C VAL A 78 9.93 17.45 -23.83
N GLU A 79 10.59 17.35 -22.66
CA GLU A 79 11.96 16.85 -22.51
C GLU A 79 12.27 15.67 -23.45
N GLU A 80 13.45 15.70 -24.09
CA GLU A 80 13.86 14.65 -25.01
C GLU A 80 13.94 13.32 -24.25
N LEU A 81 13.09 12.35 -24.58
CA LEU A 81 13.10 11.01 -23.98
C LEU A 81 13.99 10.06 -24.79
N VAL A 82 14.53 9.06 -24.12
CA VAL A 82 15.32 7.96 -24.70
C VAL A 82 14.65 6.63 -24.42
N GLU A 83 14.53 5.79 -25.44
CA GLU A 83 13.87 4.49 -25.40
C GLU A 83 14.86 3.33 -25.32
N GLN A 84 14.52 2.31 -24.52
CA GLN A 84 15.26 1.06 -24.44
C GLN A 84 14.30 -0.13 -24.38
N ALA A 85 14.58 -1.18 -25.14
CA ALA A 85 13.85 -2.45 -25.00
C ALA A 85 14.31 -3.18 -23.73
N VAL A 86 13.36 -3.63 -22.91
CA VAL A 86 13.62 -4.21 -21.59
C VAL A 86 12.71 -5.37 -21.24
N ASP A 87 13.20 -6.23 -20.35
CA ASP A 87 12.43 -7.21 -19.61
C ASP A 87 12.36 -6.80 -18.13
N VAL A 88 11.19 -6.93 -17.52
CA VAL A 88 10.92 -6.49 -16.15
C VAL A 88 10.51 -7.67 -15.28
N PHE A 89 11.18 -7.82 -14.15
CA PHE A 89 10.91 -8.84 -13.14
C PHE A 89 10.52 -8.15 -11.84
N VAL A 90 9.26 -8.31 -11.45
CA VAL A 90 8.76 -7.87 -10.15
C VAL A 90 8.90 -9.05 -9.20
N ASN A 91 9.88 -8.99 -8.30
CA ASN A 91 10.10 -10.02 -7.31
C ASN A 91 10.01 -9.47 -5.88
N SER A 92 9.91 -10.35 -4.90
CA SER A 92 9.70 -9.98 -3.50
C SER A 92 10.88 -9.25 -2.85
N GLU A 93 12.04 -9.08 -3.48
CA GLU A 93 13.19 -8.36 -2.92
C GLU A 93 13.40 -7.00 -3.59
N ALA A 94 13.26 -6.94 -4.91
CA ALA A 94 13.51 -5.75 -5.70
C ALA A 94 12.79 -5.77 -7.05
N LEU A 95 12.62 -4.59 -7.65
CA LEU A 95 12.22 -4.45 -9.05
C LEU A 95 13.47 -4.58 -9.94
N THR A 96 13.52 -5.61 -10.78
CA THR A 96 14.65 -5.82 -11.70
C THR A 96 14.26 -5.51 -13.14
N ILE A 97 15.07 -4.71 -13.82
CA ILE A 97 14.87 -4.30 -15.22
C ILE A 97 16.14 -4.61 -16.00
N PHE A 98 16.04 -5.36 -17.10
CA PHE A 98 17.18 -5.76 -17.90
C PHE A 98 17.00 -5.40 -19.37
N SER A 99 18.02 -4.83 -19.99
CA SER A 99 18.06 -4.56 -21.44
C SER A 99 18.93 -5.61 -22.14
N PRO A 100 18.34 -6.45 -23.02
CA PRO A 100 19.11 -7.39 -23.83
C PRO A 100 20.04 -6.69 -24.82
N LYS A 101 19.68 -5.48 -25.27
CA LYS A 101 20.45 -4.70 -26.25
C LYS A 101 21.76 -4.17 -25.67
N VAL A 102 21.75 -3.79 -24.39
CA VAL A 102 22.89 -3.21 -23.67
C VAL A 102 23.61 -4.26 -22.82
N GLU A 103 23.06 -5.46 -22.71
CA GLU A 103 23.54 -6.56 -21.83
C GLU A 103 23.75 -6.08 -20.39
N ALA A 104 22.86 -5.20 -19.94
CA ALA A 104 22.91 -4.57 -18.63
C ALA A 104 21.50 -4.38 -18.08
N GLY A 105 21.37 -4.48 -16.77
CA GLY A 105 20.15 -4.19 -16.05
C GLY A 105 20.41 -3.55 -14.70
N VAL A 106 19.33 -3.22 -14.03
CA VAL A 106 19.32 -2.62 -12.70
C VAL A 106 18.33 -3.37 -11.82
N SER A 107 18.74 -3.66 -10.58
CA SER A 107 17.88 -4.14 -9.50
C SER A 107 17.66 -2.99 -8.53
N ILE A 108 16.41 -2.54 -8.44
CA ILE A 108 15.97 -1.36 -7.70
C ILE A 108 15.26 -1.83 -6.42
N PRO A 109 15.79 -1.51 -5.23
CA PRO A 109 15.08 -1.77 -3.97
C PRO A 109 13.76 -1.02 -3.92
N TYR A 110 12.70 -1.62 -3.37
CA TYR A 110 11.38 -0.98 -3.29
C TYR A 110 11.40 0.36 -2.54
N PRO A 111 12.12 0.52 -1.41
CA PRO A 111 12.18 1.83 -0.74
C PRO A 111 12.87 2.94 -1.55
N SER A 112 13.53 2.61 -2.66
CA SER A 112 14.10 3.60 -3.59
C SER A 112 13.13 4.06 -4.67
N ILE A 113 11.90 3.51 -4.69
CA ILE A 113 10.83 3.91 -5.60
C ILE A 113 9.91 4.86 -4.83
N SER A 114 10.15 6.17 -4.93
CA SER A 114 9.38 7.18 -4.17
C SER A 114 7.89 7.15 -4.55
N ILE A 115 7.58 6.97 -5.84
CA ILE A 115 6.21 6.84 -6.32
C ILE A 115 6.16 6.03 -7.62
N HIS A 116 5.08 5.26 -7.80
CA HIS A 116 4.74 4.62 -9.06
C HIS A 116 3.24 4.80 -9.36
N ALA A 117 2.89 4.96 -10.64
CA ALA A 117 1.53 5.23 -11.07
C ALA A 117 1.26 4.76 -12.51
N ILE A 118 -0.02 4.56 -12.84
CA ILE A 118 -0.43 4.27 -14.22
C ILE A 118 -0.55 5.60 -14.98
N LYS A 119 0.25 5.75 -16.03
CA LYS A 119 0.26 6.88 -16.97
C LYS A 119 -0.41 6.49 -18.27
N GLN A 120 -1.27 7.36 -18.81
CA GLN A 120 -1.89 7.17 -20.13
C GLN A 120 -1.03 7.86 -21.19
N LEU A 121 -0.58 7.12 -22.19
CA LEU A 121 0.16 7.59 -23.36
C LEU A 121 -0.75 7.50 -24.60
N GLY A 122 -0.73 8.51 -25.46
CA GLY A 122 -1.64 8.59 -26.61
C GLY A 122 -2.14 10.03 -26.81
N PRO A 123 -2.40 10.46 -28.07
CA PRO A 123 -3.11 11.71 -28.29
C PRO A 123 -4.51 11.61 -27.69
N GLU A 124 -5.00 12.71 -27.10
CA GLU A 124 -6.29 12.74 -26.40
C GLU A 124 -7.48 12.31 -27.27
N THR A 125 -7.32 12.43 -28.59
CA THR A 125 -8.30 12.12 -29.63
C THR A 125 -8.36 10.65 -30.04
N ASP A 126 -7.37 9.82 -29.69
CA ASP A 126 -7.31 8.40 -30.10
C ASP A 126 -7.59 7.51 -28.88
N ALA A 127 -8.65 6.70 -28.99
CA ALA A 127 -9.05 5.75 -27.99
C ALA A 127 -8.96 4.35 -28.62
N PRO A 128 -8.21 3.40 -28.03
CA PRO A 128 -7.70 3.38 -26.65
C PRO A 128 -6.29 3.98 -26.47
N ARG A 129 -6.08 4.71 -25.37
CA ARG A 129 -4.75 5.17 -24.93
C ARG A 129 -3.93 3.97 -24.43
N THR A 130 -2.62 3.99 -24.68
CA THR A 130 -1.67 3.01 -24.16
C THR A 130 -1.44 3.28 -22.67
N GLN A 131 -1.58 2.27 -21.83
CA GLN A 131 -1.29 2.38 -20.40
C GLN A 131 0.18 2.03 -20.15
N ALA A 132 0.87 2.86 -19.39
CA ALA A 132 2.25 2.67 -18.99
C ALA A 132 2.36 2.81 -17.47
N VAL A 133 3.41 2.24 -16.88
CA VAL A 133 3.75 2.45 -15.47
C VAL A 133 4.87 3.47 -15.41
N TRP A 134 4.58 4.65 -14.86
CA TRP A 134 5.58 5.67 -14.56
C TRP A 134 6.02 5.52 -13.11
N MET A 135 7.30 5.73 -12.85
CA MET A 135 7.85 5.73 -11.51
C MET A 135 8.94 6.80 -11.37
N GLN A 136 9.03 7.36 -10.17
CA GLN A 136 10.10 8.25 -9.75
C GLN A 136 11.01 7.47 -8.80
N LEU A 137 12.31 7.50 -9.08
CA LEU A 137 13.33 6.80 -8.32
C LEU A 137 14.19 7.80 -7.56
N GLU A 138 14.55 7.44 -6.33
CA GLU A 138 15.39 8.24 -5.45
C GLU A 138 16.46 7.35 -4.80
N PHE A 139 17.71 7.67 -5.10
CA PHE A 139 18.86 6.87 -4.66
C PHE A 139 19.78 7.62 -3.69
N SER A 140 19.61 8.95 -3.59
CA SER A 140 20.30 9.80 -2.63
C SER A 140 19.62 9.68 -1.26
N ASP A 141 20.42 9.37 -0.25
CA ASP A 141 20.09 9.62 1.16
C ASP A 141 20.39 11.11 1.36
N GLY A 142 19.35 11.95 1.47
CA GLY A 142 19.44 13.41 1.46
C GLY A 142 20.69 13.89 2.20
N GLY A 143 21.60 14.55 1.47
CA GLY A 143 22.79 15.14 2.07
C GLY A 143 22.42 16.26 3.04
N ALA A 144 23.40 16.81 3.75
CA ALA A 144 23.19 17.90 4.71
C ALA A 144 22.60 19.21 4.12
N GLU A 145 22.36 19.26 2.80
CA GLU A 145 21.78 20.38 2.08
C GLU A 145 20.55 19.90 1.28
N ASP A 146 19.41 20.59 1.47
CA ASP A 146 18.07 20.32 0.91
C ASP A 146 17.99 20.47 -0.64
N ASP A 147 19.10 20.81 -1.30
CA ASP A 147 19.17 21.11 -2.75
C ASP A 147 19.69 19.92 -3.60
N ASP A 148 20.04 18.78 -2.99
CA ASP A 148 20.68 17.65 -3.67
C ASP A 148 19.74 16.47 -4.02
N PHE A 149 18.41 16.63 -3.89
CA PHE A 149 17.45 15.59 -4.28
C PHE A 149 17.52 15.30 -5.78
N ARG A 150 18.10 14.16 -6.14
CA ARG A 150 18.19 13.71 -7.53
C ARG A 150 17.19 12.60 -7.77
N THR A 151 16.06 12.98 -8.36
CA THR A 151 15.05 12.05 -8.82
C THR A 151 15.32 11.60 -10.25
N ILE A 152 14.96 10.36 -10.54
CA ILE A 152 15.05 9.77 -11.89
C ILE A 152 13.66 9.31 -12.29
N ASP A 153 13.20 9.77 -13.44
CA ASP A 153 11.90 9.43 -13.99
C ASP A 153 12.02 8.27 -14.96
N LEU A 154 11.34 7.17 -14.66
CA LEU A 154 11.34 5.97 -15.49
C LEU A 154 9.91 5.62 -15.89
N THR A 155 9.68 5.42 -17.19
CA THR A 155 8.38 4.97 -17.70
C THR A 155 8.53 3.60 -18.35
N ILE A 156 7.77 2.61 -17.89
CA ILE A 156 7.70 1.27 -18.47
C ILE A 156 6.40 1.14 -19.27
N ILE A 157 6.55 0.79 -20.54
CA ILE A 157 5.46 0.63 -21.50
C ILE A 157 5.40 -0.86 -21.85
N PRO A 158 4.31 -1.54 -21.48
CA PRO A 158 4.11 -2.94 -21.85
C PRO A 158 4.06 -3.16 -23.37
N PRO A 159 4.32 -4.39 -23.83
CA PRO A 159 4.21 -4.74 -25.25
C PRO A 159 2.75 -4.86 -25.69
N LYS A 160 2.53 -4.51 -26.96
CA LYS A 160 1.27 -4.69 -27.69
C LYS A 160 0.71 -6.09 -27.62
N SER A 161 -0.25 -6.25 -26.72
CA SER A 161 -1.13 -7.40 -26.61
C SER A 161 -2.59 -6.96 -26.76
N ASP A 162 -3.50 -7.88 -27.07
CA ASP A 162 -4.94 -7.58 -27.14
C ASP A 162 -5.54 -7.13 -25.78
N SER A 163 -4.72 -7.01 -24.73
CA SER A 163 -5.13 -6.68 -23.35
C SER A 163 -4.18 -5.68 -22.66
N GLU A 164 -3.64 -4.69 -23.38
CA GLU A 164 -2.66 -3.70 -22.84
C GLU A 164 -3.05 -3.06 -21.50
N SER A 165 -4.32 -2.67 -21.33
CA SER A 165 -4.79 -2.07 -20.09
C SER A 165 -4.73 -3.04 -18.90
N SER A 166 -4.82 -4.34 -19.15
CA SER A 166 -4.68 -5.34 -18.09
C SER A 166 -3.21 -5.61 -17.76
N VAL A 167 -2.29 -5.49 -18.72
CA VAL A 167 -0.86 -5.76 -18.52
C VAL A 167 -0.21 -4.65 -17.69
N ALA A 168 -0.44 -3.38 -18.03
CA ALA A 168 0.05 -2.26 -17.22
C ALA A 168 -0.50 -2.29 -15.79
N LYS A 169 -1.78 -2.65 -15.65
CA LYS A 169 -2.42 -2.82 -14.35
C LYS A 169 -1.81 -3.99 -13.56
N GLN A 170 -1.56 -5.14 -14.19
CA GLN A 170 -0.90 -6.27 -13.53
C GLN A 170 0.51 -5.91 -13.05
N LEU A 171 1.28 -5.17 -13.86
CA LEU A 171 2.60 -4.67 -13.46
C LEU A 171 2.49 -3.74 -12.25
N TYR A 172 1.56 -2.78 -12.28
CA TYR A 172 1.29 -1.87 -11.17
C TYR A 172 0.88 -2.62 -9.91
N ASP A 173 -0.10 -3.53 -10.00
CA ASP A 173 -0.62 -4.31 -8.87
C ASP A 173 0.51 -5.18 -8.26
N ALA A 174 1.37 -5.77 -9.10
CA ALA A 174 2.51 -6.55 -8.63
C ALA A 174 3.54 -5.69 -7.91
N MET A 175 3.85 -4.49 -8.43
CA MET A 175 4.78 -3.55 -7.80
C MET A 175 4.24 -3.04 -6.47
N ALA A 176 2.95 -2.66 -6.41
CA ALA A 176 2.29 -2.20 -5.20
C ALA A 176 2.33 -3.28 -4.11
N ASN A 177 1.94 -4.51 -4.45
CA ASN A 177 1.98 -5.65 -3.51
C ASN A 177 3.38 -5.91 -2.95
N CYS A 178 4.43 -5.71 -3.76
CA CYS A 178 5.79 -5.87 -3.27
C CYS A 178 6.24 -4.65 -2.45
N SER A 179 5.90 -3.44 -2.86
CA SER A 179 6.20 -2.21 -2.10
C SER A 179 5.63 -2.25 -0.68
N ASP A 180 4.41 -2.75 -0.52
CA ASP A 180 3.75 -2.91 0.79
C ASP A 180 4.51 -3.85 1.75
N LEU A 181 5.34 -4.75 1.21
CA LEU A 181 6.16 -5.68 1.99
C LEU A 181 7.53 -5.10 2.37
N HIS A 182 7.86 -3.90 1.89
CA HIS A 182 9.12 -3.20 2.15
C HIS A 182 8.86 -1.79 2.68
N PRO A 183 8.29 -1.65 3.89
CA PRO A 183 8.23 -0.34 4.55
C PRO A 183 9.64 0.21 4.74
N ASP A 184 9.78 1.54 4.70
CA ASP A 184 11.08 2.18 4.91
C ASP A 184 11.56 1.90 6.36
N PRO A 185 12.78 1.35 6.56
CA PRO A 185 13.32 1.15 7.90
C PRO A 185 13.47 2.45 8.72
N ASN A 186 13.50 3.61 8.07
CA ASN A 186 13.69 4.91 8.72
C ASN A 186 12.36 5.66 9.00
N ASP A 187 11.22 5.09 8.62
CA ASP A 187 9.87 5.67 8.80
C ASP A 187 9.47 5.87 10.29
N GLY A 188 10.27 5.34 11.23
CA GLY A 188 10.04 5.45 12.68
C GLY A 188 10.98 6.42 13.41
N GLU A 189 11.84 7.15 12.70
CA GLU A 189 12.80 8.12 13.31
C GLU A 189 12.37 9.58 13.06
N GLU A 190 11.28 9.82 12.32
CA GLU A 190 10.59 11.11 12.37
C GLU A 190 9.92 11.19 13.74
N ASP A 191 10.34 12.19 14.52
CA ASP A 191 9.87 12.47 15.88
C ASP A 191 8.39 12.07 16.02
N GLU A 192 8.12 11.05 16.86
CA GLU A 192 6.77 10.76 17.33
C GLU A 192 6.22 12.06 17.93
N ASP A 193 5.50 12.81 17.11
CA ASP A 193 4.60 13.84 17.55
C ASP A 193 3.76 13.20 18.66
N GLU A 194 3.86 13.78 19.85
CA GLU A 194 3.25 13.34 21.12
C GLU A 194 1.71 13.21 21.07
N TYR A 195 1.11 13.30 19.88
CA TYR A 195 -0.31 13.39 19.59
C TYR A 195 -0.97 12.08 19.10
N ASP A 196 -0.20 11.04 18.74
CA ASP A 196 -0.79 9.75 18.31
C ASP A 196 -0.99 8.73 19.45
N ARG A 197 -0.76 9.15 20.70
CA ARG A 197 -1.10 8.33 21.88
C ARG A 197 -2.52 8.64 22.32
N ILE A 198 -3.37 7.62 22.35
CA ILE A 198 -4.69 7.68 23.01
C ILE A 198 -4.45 7.94 24.51
N VAL A 199 -4.51 9.21 24.94
CA VAL A 199 -4.45 9.60 26.35
C VAL A 199 -5.81 9.33 26.98
N PHE A 200 -5.90 8.25 27.77
CA PHE A 200 -7.03 8.07 28.68
C PHE A 200 -6.83 9.00 29.87
N GLU A 201 -7.63 10.08 29.94
CA GLU A 201 -7.67 10.99 31.08
C GLU A 201 -8.09 10.20 32.33
N GLY A 202 -7.16 10.07 33.27
CA GLY A 202 -7.31 9.20 34.43
C GLY A 202 -8.40 9.68 35.39
N SER A 203 -9.45 8.87 35.54
CA SER A 203 -10.31 8.91 36.73
C SER A 203 -9.48 8.57 37.97
N GLU A 204 -9.67 9.35 39.04
CA GLU A 204 -8.81 9.51 40.23
C GLU A 204 -8.49 8.26 41.09
N GLU A 205 -8.79 7.03 40.64
CA GLU A 205 -8.64 5.82 41.46
C GLU A 205 -7.50 4.87 41.03
N HIS A 206 -6.79 5.13 39.93
CA HIS A 206 -5.75 4.22 39.43
C HIS A 206 -4.33 4.76 39.70
N GLN A 207 -3.68 4.24 40.76
CA GLN A 207 -2.27 4.51 41.04
C GLN A 207 -1.37 3.88 39.96
N ALA A 208 -0.89 4.71 39.03
CA ALA A 208 0.19 4.35 38.12
C ALA A 208 1.46 3.96 38.88
N ILE A 209 2.27 3.04 38.32
CA ILE A 209 3.59 2.73 38.85
C ILE A 209 4.48 3.98 38.73
N GLU A 210 5.19 4.33 39.81
CA GLU A 210 6.04 5.51 39.88
C GLU A 210 7.09 5.49 38.74
N GLY A 211 6.94 6.41 37.77
CA GLY A 211 7.81 6.53 36.60
C GLY A 211 7.25 5.99 35.27
N PHE A 212 6.04 5.41 35.24
CA PHE A 212 5.40 4.94 34.00
C PHE A 212 3.97 5.47 33.86
N THR A 213 3.69 6.17 32.77
CA THR A 213 2.33 6.53 32.34
C THR A 213 1.70 5.36 31.58
N GLY A 214 0.48 4.96 31.92
CA GLY A 214 -0.27 3.88 31.24
C GLY A 214 0.05 2.44 31.70
N VAL A 215 1.05 2.23 32.56
CA VAL A 215 1.36 0.89 33.10
C VAL A 215 0.68 0.71 34.46
N LEU A 216 -0.44 0.00 34.44
CA LEU A 216 -1.11 -0.46 35.65
C LEU A 216 -0.34 -1.62 36.27
N ARG A 217 -0.21 -1.62 37.60
CA ARG A 217 0.41 -2.73 38.33
C ARG A 217 -0.48 -3.96 38.16
N GLY A 218 -0.03 -4.93 37.35
CA GLY A 218 -0.68 -6.23 37.22
C GLY A 218 -0.85 -6.93 38.57
N ALA A 219 -1.79 -7.87 38.65
CA ALA A 219 -2.00 -8.63 39.87
C ALA A 219 -0.71 -9.37 40.27
N SER A 220 -0.36 -9.38 41.55
CA SER A 220 0.88 -9.95 42.09
C SER A 220 1.04 -11.47 41.88
N ASN A 221 0.01 -12.13 41.32
CA ASN A 221 -0.03 -13.54 40.95
C ASN A 221 0.26 -13.81 39.46
N GLY A 222 0.60 -12.79 38.66
CA GLY A 222 0.83 -12.93 37.22
C GLY A 222 -0.44 -13.05 36.38
N GLY A 223 -1.61 -12.83 36.98
CA GLY A 223 -2.87 -12.74 36.27
C GLY A 223 -3.03 -11.40 35.53
N LEU A 224 -3.81 -11.42 34.45
CA LEU A 224 -4.26 -10.19 33.79
C LEU A 224 -4.96 -9.29 34.83
N PRO A 225 -4.77 -7.96 34.77
CA PRO A 225 -5.50 -7.05 35.65
C PRO A 225 -7.00 -7.30 35.50
N PRO A 226 -7.78 -7.14 36.59
CA PRO A 226 -9.22 -7.34 36.53
C PRO A 226 -9.82 -6.46 35.41
N PRO A 227 -10.78 -6.99 34.63
CA PRO A 227 -11.46 -6.18 33.64
C PRO A 227 -12.05 -4.94 34.31
N MET A 228 -11.98 -3.81 33.61
CA MET A 228 -12.55 -2.56 34.07
C MET A 228 -14.06 -2.75 34.31
N PRO A 229 -14.66 -2.10 35.33
CA PRO A 229 -16.10 -2.11 35.49
C PRO A 229 -16.78 -1.59 34.20
N GLY A 230 -17.61 -2.43 33.57
CA GLY A 230 -18.25 -2.12 32.27
C GLY A 230 -17.51 -2.64 31.03
N SER A 231 -16.26 -3.10 31.13
CA SER A 231 -15.64 -3.89 30.07
C SER A 231 -16.09 -5.34 30.24
N GLY A 232 -17.24 -5.70 29.67
CA GLY A 232 -17.55 -7.12 29.44
C GLY A 232 -16.32 -7.73 28.77
N GLY A 233 -15.67 -8.68 29.43
CA GLY A 233 -14.36 -9.18 29.01
C GLY A 233 -14.36 -9.67 27.56
N TRP A 234 -13.16 -9.82 26.98
CA TRP A 234 -13.04 -10.34 25.62
C TRP A 234 -13.60 -11.76 25.50
N ILE A 235 -14.36 -11.99 24.43
CA ILE A 235 -14.82 -13.33 24.06
C ILE A 235 -13.67 -14.03 23.34
N THR A 236 -13.15 -15.09 23.94
CA THR A 236 -12.09 -15.96 23.43
C THR A 236 -12.66 -17.33 23.05
N ALA A 237 -11.87 -18.14 22.35
CA ALA A 237 -12.28 -19.50 21.98
C ALA A 237 -12.62 -20.39 23.18
N ASP A 238 -12.08 -20.08 24.37
CA ASP A 238 -12.31 -20.83 25.61
C ASP A 238 -13.58 -20.41 26.36
N ASN A 239 -14.14 -19.21 26.08
CA ASN A 239 -15.34 -18.69 26.75
C ASN A 239 -16.51 -18.40 25.80
N VAL A 240 -16.36 -18.64 24.49
CA VAL A 240 -17.41 -18.35 23.49
C VAL A 240 -18.73 -19.07 23.80
N ASN A 241 -18.66 -20.25 24.41
CA ASN A 241 -19.79 -21.05 24.89
C ASN A 241 -20.54 -20.42 26.08
N GLU A 242 -19.99 -19.38 26.70
CA GLU A 242 -20.66 -18.62 27.76
C GLU A 242 -21.52 -17.48 27.19
N TYR A 243 -21.27 -17.07 25.94
CA TYR A 243 -21.94 -15.96 25.26
C TYR A 243 -22.81 -16.40 24.09
N PHE A 244 -22.65 -17.64 23.60
CA PHE A 244 -23.45 -18.21 22.52
C PHE A 244 -23.98 -19.61 22.87
N ASP A 245 -25.24 -19.89 22.52
CA ASP A 245 -25.84 -21.22 22.63
C ASP A 245 -25.38 -22.18 21.51
N GLU A 246 -25.80 -23.46 21.58
CA GLU A 246 -25.44 -24.50 20.59
C GLU A 246 -25.95 -24.21 19.17
N ASP A 247 -26.94 -23.33 19.03
CA ASP A 247 -27.53 -22.89 17.77
C ASP A 247 -26.89 -21.56 17.26
N GLY A 248 -25.95 -20.98 18.02
CA GLY A 248 -25.21 -19.77 17.68
C GLY A 248 -25.91 -18.46 18.05
N ASN A 249 -26.94 -18.48 18.91
CA ASN A 249 -27.61 -17.28 19.39
C ASN A 249 -26.89 -16.67 20.60
N TRP A 250 -26.84 -15.34 20.66
CA TRP A 250 -26.24 -14.59 21.76
C TRP A 250 -27.05 -14.75 23.07
N ILE A 251 -26.38 -15.14 24.15
CA ILE A 251 -26.95 -15.33 25.50
C ILE A 251 -26.33 -14.40 26.56
N GLY A 252 -25.44 -13.48 26.15
CA GLY A 252 -24.83 -12.50 27.05
C GLY A 252 -25.79 -11.41 27.55
N PRO A 253 -25.32 -10.50 28.41
CA PRO A 253 -26.13 -9.37 28.88
C PRO A 253 -26.70 -8.57 27.69
N GLY A 254 -28.01 -8.29 27.72
CA GLY A 254 -28.77 -7.73 26.58
C GLY A 254 -29.41 -8.76 25.63
N ALA A 255 -29.28 -10.07 25.88
CA ALA A 255 -30.04 -11.10 25.16
C ALA A 255 -31.55 -10.98 25.44
N GLU A 256 -32.36 -11.38 24.46
CA GLU A 256 -33.81 -11.15 24.43
C GLU A 256 -34.50 -11.48 25.77
N GLY A 257 -34.97 -10.44 26.46
CA GLY A 257 -35.67 -10.54 27.75
C GLY A 257 -34.98 -9.90 28.95
N GLN A 258 -33.74 -9.39 28.82
CA GLN A 258 -33.12 -8.53 29.82
C GLN A 258 -32.79 -7.17 29.19
N GLU A 259 -33.68 -6.20 29.38
CA GLU A 259 -33.46 -4.80 29.02
C GLU A 259 -32.43 -4.20 29.99
N GLU A 260 -31.15 -4.41 29.72
CA GLU A 260 -30.12 -3.50 30.24
C GLU A 260 -30.03 -2.31 29.28
N GLU A 261 -30.35 -1.14 29.82
CA GLU A 261 -30.30 0.16 29.17
C GLU A 261 -28.89 0.41 28.62
N LEU A 262 -28.71 0.16 27.32
CA LEU A 262 -27.46 0.50 26.63
C LEU A 262 -27.20 1.99 26.88
N GLY A 263 -26.04 2.32 27.45
CA GLY A 263 -25.72 3.68 27.89
C GLY A 263 -25.97 4.73 26.80
N GLU A 264 -26.34 5.95 27.24
CA GLU A 264 -26.67 7.09 26.39
C GLU A 264 -25.59 7.30 25.31
N GLY A 265 -25.84 6.85 24.08
CA GLY A 265 -24.90 6.90 22.97
C GLY A 265 -24.83 5.63 22.12
N ALA A 266 -25.31 4.49 22.61
CA ALA A 266 -25.50 3.29 21.80
C ALA A 266 -26.70 3.49 20.86
N GLY A 267 -26.42 3.75 19.58
CA GLY A 267 -27.46 3.94 18.57
C GLY A 267 -28.45 2.76 18.52
N ARG A 268 -29.74 3.07 18.35
CA ARG A 268 -30.80 2.05 18.23
C ARG A 268 -30.73 1.36 16.87
N VAL A 269 -30.87 0.03 16.86
CA VAL A 269 -31.07 -0.74 15.63
C VAL A 269 -32.46 -0.43 15.09
N ARG A 270 -32.55 0.09 13.85
CA ARG A 270 -33.84 0.28 13.16
C ARG A 270 -34.27 -1.02 12.52
N ASP A 271 -35.51 -1.41 12.73
CA ASP A 271 -36.09 -2.57 12.07
C ASP A 271 -36.31 -2.29 10.58
N ARG A 272 -36.24 -3.34 9.75
CA ARG A 272 -36.27 -3.21 8.29
C ARG A 272 -37.53 -2.51 7.76
N ASP A 273 -38.65 -2.62 8.47
CA ASP A 273 -39.90 -1.95 8.12
C ASP A 273 -39.88 -0.43 8.39
N GLU A 274 -39.01 0.07 9.28
CA GLU A 274 -38.78 1.51 9.48
C GLU A 274 -37.94 2.15 8.36
N ALA A 275 -37.18 1.33 7.60
CA ALA A 275 -36.32 1.82 6.53
C ALA A 275 -37.07 1.99 5.19
N GLU A 276 -38.17 1.27 4.97
CA GLU A 276 -38.93 1.31 3.72
C GLU A 276 -40.45 1.41 3.96
N GLY A 277 -40.97 2.63 4.21
CA GLY A 277 -42.42 2.82 4.29
C GLY A 277 -42.93 4.23 4.57
N ALA A 278 -43.17 4.98 3.49
CA ALA A 278 -44.22 6.00 3.29
C ALA A 278 -44.75 6.78 4.51
N ASP A 279 -44.32 8.04 4.67
CA ASP A 279 -45.22 9.20 4.55
C ASP A 279 -44.41 10.50 4.64
N ALA A 280 -44.41 11.25 3.54
CA ALA A 280 -44.02 12.65 3.54
C ALA A 280 -45.10 13.45 4.26
N ALA A 281 -44.88 13.77 5.54
CA ALA A 281 -45.66 14.78 6.24
C ALA A 281 -44.74 15.59 7.15
N GLU A 282 -44.65 16.89 6.84
CA GLU A 282 -43.99 17.91 7.64
C GLU A 282 -44.39 17.81 9.11
N THR A 283 -43.41 17.73 10.01
CA THR A 283 -43.54 18.27 11.36
C THR A 283 -42.21 18.90 11.75
N SER A 284 -42.19 20.23 11.65
CA SER A 284 -41.16 21.12 12.16
C SER A 284 -41.06 21.02 13.68
N VAL A 285 -39.94 20.52 14.23
CA VAL A 285 -39.49 20.85 15.59
C VAL A 285 -37.96 20.86 15.67
N ALA A 286 -37.44 22.08 15.86
CA ALA A 286 -36.15 22.46 16.46
C ALA A 286 -34.85 21.83 15.92
N ASP A 287 -34.22 22.57 14.98
CA ASP A 287 -32.78 22.52 14.71
C ASP A 287 -31.96 22.79 15.98
N ASP A 288 -31.11 21.83 16.34
CA ASP A 288 -29.97 22.01 17.24
C ASP A 288 -28.70 22.21 16.39
N PRO A 289 -28.14 23.43 16.30
CA PRO A 289 -27.15 23.78 15.27
C PRO A 289 -25.68 23.42 15.61
N GLU A 290 -25.38 22.66 16.66
CA GLU A 290 -23.97 22.53 17.11
C GLU A 290 -23.15 21.38 16.52
N ASN A 291 -23.65 20.54 15.61
CA ASN A 291 -22.88 19.34 15.24
C ASN A 291 -22.82 18.92 13.76
N LYS A 292 -22.85 19.85 12.81
CA LYS A 292 -22.54 19.51 11.41
C LYS A 292 -21.53 20.48 10.78
N ARG A 293 -20.29 19.99 10.70
CA ARG A 293 -19.21 20.54 9.86
C ARG A 293 -19.73 20.72 8.42
N PRO A 294 -19.53 21.90 7.79
CA PRO A 294 -20.05 22.18 6.47
C PRO A 294 -19.34 21.32 5.41
N ARG A 295 -20.14 20.76 4.50
CA ARG A 295 -19.66 20.08 3.29
C ARG A 295 -19.07 21.15 2.37
N VAL A 296 -17.78 21.04 2.07
CA VAL A 296 -17.09 21.91 1.10
C VAL A 296 -17.66 21.62 -0.29
N GLU A 297 -18.10 22.67 -0.98
CA GLU A 297 -18.45 22.67 -2.41
C GLU A 297 -17.22 22.54 -3.31
#